data_AF-A0A535QI26-F1
#
_entry.id   AF-A0A535QI26-F1
#
_cell.length_a   1.000
_cell.length_b   1.000
_cell.length_c   1.000
_cell.angle_alpha   90.00
_cell.angle_beta   90.00
_cell.angle_gamma   90.00
#
_symmetry.space_group_name_H-M   'P 1'
#
loop_
_entity.id
_entity.type
_entity.pdbx_description
1 polymer ?
#
loop_
_entity_poly.entity_id
_entity_poly.type
_entity_poly.pdbx_seq_one_letter_code
_entity_poly.pdbx_strand_id
1 'polypeptide(L)' 'MNIALWIVQILLALVFAMAGIMKVTRPFEKLAENMGWAKDVGLRGVRLIGVLEILGAIALILPAVTGIL' A
#
# COMPACT_ATOMS: atom_id res chain seq x y z
N MET A 1 12.49 -6.33 22.01
CA MET A 1 11.34 -6.54 21.12
C MET A 1 10.12 -5.83 21.69
N ASN A 2 9.68 -4.72 21.08
CA ASN A 2 8.49 -4.02 21.56
C ASN A 2 7.26 -4.61 20.83
N ILE A 3 6.52 -5.52 21.50
CA ILE A 3 5.39 -6.24 20.89
C ILE A 3 4.35 -5.27 20.32
N ALA A 4 4.14 -4.14 21.00
CA ALA A 4 3.26 -3.08 20.52
C ALA A 4 3.67 -2.55 19.13
N LEU A 5 4.97 -2.32 18.90
CA LEU A 5 5.47 -1.83 17.61
C LEU A 5 5.27 -2.88 16.50
N TRP A 6 5.51 -4.15 16.80
CA TRP A 6 5.28 -5.24 15.84
C TRP A 6 3.82 -5.35 15.39
N ILE A 7 2.89 -5.24 16.35
CA ILE A 7 1.46 -5.26 16.03
C ILE A 7 1.11 -4.11 15.10
N VAL A 8 1.55 -2.89 15.43
CA VAL A 8 1.29 -1.71 14.60
C VAL A 8 1.89 -1.86 13.21
N GLN A 9 3.12 -2.38 13.11
CA GLN A 9 3.84 -2.56 11.86
C GLN A 9 3.16 -3.58 10.94
N ILE A 10 2.70 -4.72 11.48
CA ILE A 10 1.95 -5.72 10.72
C ILE A 10 0.61 -5.14 10.25
N LEU A 11 -0.12 -4.44 11.11
CA LEU A 11 -1.39 -3.83 10.75
C LEU A 11 -1.22 -2.79 9.64
N LEU A 12 -0.21 -1.93 9.74
CA LEU A 12 0.12 -0.95 8.70
C LEU A 12 0.50 -1.62 7.38
N ALA A 13 1.32 -2.66 7.41
CA ALA A 13 1.71 -3.40 6.23
C ALA A 13 0.48 -4.04 5.54
N LEU A 14 -0.46 -4.59 6.30
CA LEU A 14 -1.71 -5.13 5.76
C LEU A 14 -2.57 -4.04 5.10
N VAL A 15 -2.72 -2.88 5.75
CA VAL A 15 -3.47 -1.75 5.18
C VAL A 15 -2.86 -1.29 3.86
N PHE A 16 -1.53 -1.10 3.81
CA PHE A 16 -0.82 -0.70 2.62
C PHE A 16 -0.92 -1.75 1.51
N ALA A 17 -0.77 -3.03 1.83
CA ALA A 17 -0.91 -4.11 0.87
C ALA A 17 -2.32 -4.16 0.28
N MET A 18 -3.36 -4.07 1.11
CA MET A 18 -4.75 -4.04 0.65
C MET A 18 -5.03 -2.82 -0.24
N ALA A 19 -4.61 -1.62 0.19
CA ALA A 19 -4.78 -0.39 -0.58
C ALA A 19 -4.09 -0.48 -1.94
N GLY A 20 -2.84 -0.92 -1.95
CA GLY A 20 -2.04 -1.06 -3.16
C GLY A 20 -2.64 -2.09 -4.12
N ILE A 21 -2.99 -3.29 -3.63
CA ILE A 21 -3.65 -4.34 -4.42
C ILE A 21 -4.94 -3.83 -5.05
N MET A 22 -5.80 -3.15 -4.29
CA MET A 22 -7.04 -2.57 -4.83
C MET A 22 -6.75 -1.57 -5.95
N LYS A 23 -5.75 -0.70 -5.79
CA LYS A 23 -5.38 0.29 -6.80
C LYS A 23 -4.74 -0.30 -8.05
N VAL A 24 -4.08 -1.48 -7.97
CA VAL A 24 -3.50 -2.15 -9.15
C VAL A 24 -4.42 -3.16 -9.83
N THR A 25 -5.45 -3.66 -9.13
CA THR A 25 -6.36 -4.69 -9.70
C THR A 25 -7.73 -4.16 -10.10
N ARG A 26 -8.28 -3.15 -9.41
CA ARG A 26 -9.63 -2.67 -9.71
C ARG A 26 -9.68 -1.89 -11.03
N PRO A 27 -10.83 -1.89 -11.73
CA PRO A 27 -11.07 -1.01 -12.88
C PRO A 27 -10.94 0.47 -12.47
N PHE A 28 -10.39 1.28 -13.37
CA PHE A 28 -10.10 2.69 -13.09
C PHE A 28 -11.37 3.50 -12.87
N GLU A 29 -12.44 3.19 -13.59
CA GLU A 29 -13.73 3.87 -13.50
C GLU A 29 -14.27 3.77 -12.07
N LYS A 30 -14.23 2.57 -11.49
CA LYS A 30 -14.65 2.31 -10.09
C LYS A 30 -13.74 3.00 -9.07
N LEU A 31 -12.46 3.14 -9.38
CA LEU A 31 -11.53 3.87 -8.52
C LEU A 31 -11.80 5.39 -8.59
N ALA A 32 -12.01 5.92 -9.79
CA ALA A 32 -12.27 7.33 -10.06
C ALA A 32 -13.64 7.83 -9.54
N GLU A 33 -14.60 6.94 -9.36
CA GLU A 33 -15.87 7.24 -8.67
C GLU A 33 -15.68 7.48 -7.17
N ASN A 34 -14.82 6.67 -6.52
CA ASN A 34 -14.61 6.70 -5.07
C ASN A 34 -13.41 7.58 -4.66
N MET A 35 -12.52 7.91 -5.60
CA MET A 35 -11.30 8.68 -5.39
C MET A 35 -11.28 9.84 -6.36
N GLY A 36 -11.79 11.01 -5.96
CA GLY A 36 -11.86 12.20 -6.83
C GLY A 36 -10.52 12.59 -7.46
N TRP A 37 -9.43 12.44 -6.70
CA TRP A 37 -8.05 12.72 -7.15
C TRP A 37 -7.54 11.74 -8.23
N ALA A 38 -8.15 10.56 -8.38
CA ALA A 38 -7.69 9.55 -9.34
C ALA A 38 -7.82 10.04 -10.78
N LYS A 39 -8.76 10.95 -11.05
CA LYS A 39 -8.94 11.58 -12.36
C LYS A 39 -7.80 12.55 -12.69
N ASP A 40 -7.28 13.26 -11.70
CA ASP A 40 -6.22 14.25 -11.86
C ASP A 40 -4.88 13.61 -12.25
N VAL A 41 -4.59 12.43 -11.67
CA VAL A 41 -3.33 11.70 -11.93
C VAL A 41 -3.47 10.60 -13.01
N GLY A 42 -4.71 10.29 -13.40
CA GLY A 42 -5.04 9.27 -14.38
C GLY A 42 -4.69 7.84 -13.98
N LEU A 43 -5.02 6.87 -14.84
CA LEU A 43 -4.80 5.44 -14.61
C LEU A 43 -3.35 5.12 -14.24
N ARG A 44 -2.38 5.65 -15.00
CA ARG A 44 -0.95 5.37 -14.75
C ARG A 44 -0.50 5.87 -13.38
N GLY A 45 -0.95 7.07 -12.97
CA GLY A 45 -0.65 7.62 -11.65
C GLY A 45 -1.22 6.76 -10.52
N VAL A 46 -2.48 6.35 -10.63
CA VAL A 46 -3.12 5.45 -9.65
C VAL A 46 -2.40 4.11 -9.56
N ARG A 47 -2.00 3.52 -10.68
CA ARG A 47 -1.25 2.25 -10.70
C ARG A 47 0.13 2.40 -10.07
N LEU A 48 0.85 3.48 -10.35
CA LEU A 48 2.15 3.76 -9.71
C LEU A 48 2.00 3.90 -8.19
N ILE A 49 1.01 4.66 -7.73
CA ILE A 49 0.72 4.79 -6.30
C ILE A 49 0.43 3.42 -5.68
N GLY A 50 -0.39 2.59 -6.34
CA GLY A 50 -0.70 1.26 -5.86
C GLY A 50 0.54 0.35 -5.74
N VAL A 51 1.46 0.40 -6.71
CA VAL A 51 2.73 -0.33 -6.63
C VAL A 51 3.60 0.19 -5.48
N LEU A 52 3.69 1.51 -5.30
CA LEU A 52 4.44 2.11 -4.20
C LEU A 52 3.88 1.74 -2.83
N GLU A 53 2.56 1.60 -2.70
CA GLU A 53 1.92 1.11 -1.47
C GLU A 53 2.28 -0.34 -1.17
N ILE A 54 2.30 -1.21 -2.18
CA ILE A 54 2.75 -2.61 -2.02
C ILE A 54 4.23 -2.66 -1.61
N LEU A 55 5.09 -1.85 -2.26
CA LEU A 55 6.49 -1.74 -1.87
C LEU A 55 6.65 -1.20 -0.45
N GLY A 56 5.82 -0.25 -0.04
CA GLY A 56 5.77 0.26 1.33
C GLY A 56 5.39 -0.82 2.35
N ALA A 57 4.40 -1.66 2.04
CA ALA A 57 4.05 -2.81 2.89
C ALA A 57 5.21 -3.80 3.04
N ILE A 58 5.93 -4.08 1.95
CA ILE A 58 7.12 -4.94 1.98
C ILE A 58 8.22 -4.29 2.82
N ALA A 59 8.51 -3.00 2.59
CA ALA A 59 9.53 -2.25 3.30
C ALA A 59 9.25 -2.14 4.80
N LEU A 60 7.98 -2.14 5.22
CA LEU A 60 7.61 -2.21 6.63
C LEU A 60 8.04 -3.53 7.27
N ILE A 61 7.96 -4.67 6.58
CA ILE A 61 8.24 -5.98 7.19
C ILE A 61 9.71 -6.40 6.97
N LEU A 62 10.30 -6.02 5.84
CA LEU A 62 11.59 -6.52 5.36
C LEU A 62 12.76 -6.32 6.33
N PRO A 63 13.01 -5.14 6.94
CA PRO A 63 14.13 -4.94 7.87
C PRO A 63 14.05 -5.86 9.09
N ALA A 64 12.83 -6.09 9.58
CA ALA A 64 12.60 -6.90 10.77
C ALA A 64 12.75 -8.40 10.48
N VAL A 65 12.41 -8.84 9.26
CA VAL A 65 12.65 -10.23 8.80
C VAL A 65 14.12 -10.48 8.44
N THR A 66 14.81 -9.48 7.91
CA THR A 66 16.23 -9.57 7.52
C THR A 66 17.20 -9.33 8.68
N GLY A 67 16.70 -8.97 9.87
CA GLY A 67 17.52 -8.70 11.05
C GLY A 67 18.39 -7.44 10.92
N ILE A 68 18.00 -6.51 10.05
CA ILE A 68 18.68 -5.22 9.87
C ILE A 68 18.29 -4.25 11.02
N LEU A 69 17.19 -4.52 11.73
CA LEU A 69 16.66 -3.72 12.84
C LEU A 69 16.90 -4.37 14.21
#